data_AF-G8SJ39-F1
#
_entry.id   AF-G8SJ39-F1
#
_cell.length_a   1.000
_cell.length_b   1.000
_cell.length_c   1.000
_cell.angle_alpha   90.00
_cell.angle_beta   90.00
_cell.angle_gamma   90.00
#
_symmetry.space_group_name_H-M   'P 1'
#
loop_
_entity.id
_entity.type
_entity.pdbx_description
1 polymer ?
#
loop_
_entity_poly.entity_id
_entity_poly.type
_entity_poly.pdbx_seq_one_letter_code
_entity_poly.pdbx_strand_id
1 'polypeptide(L)'
;MNAAMPPRQFPEGETPERGSSLLSISHRLRVRDYTIANLLDEHSTLTTDQLATILFDHPTTCRHRLHALRRLRFVDRFIRNRPGAPNPACWVPGPLSARYVALARGDNPPTARALRDRQDRAYASPYLDHLLEANQFFVDLLAEARRRPGEADLVRWWSERTTAAAFGRRVHPDGHGVWRDPAGETGFFLELDRGTESLTRLVDKLGAYRRLQADGGPGYPVLFALPSRAREEHLHAKLMVTGVTVATCVLGAGQNPAEPVWWLAGSVGRRVALTEIPGGHGPLGPLSPGPAAPDHHPLALLTGVPLLP
;
A
#
# COMPACT_ATOMS: atom_id res chain seq x y z
N MET A 1 41.45 59.74 -26.06
CA MET A 1 40.41 59.00 -26.80
C MET A 1 40.34 57.59 -26.22
N ASN A 2 39.43 57.34 -25.28
CA ASN A 2 39.13 56.00 -24.75
C ASN A 2 37.62 55.95 -24.52
N ALA A 3 36.93 55.18 -25.37
CA ALA A 3 35.47 55.02 -25.34
C ALA A 3 35.10 53.98 -24.27
N ALA A 4 34.22 54.35 -23.35
CA ALA A 4 33.65 53.45 -22.37
C ALA A 4 32.61 52.52 -23.05
N MET A 5 32.77 51.21 -22.90
CA MET A 5 31.74 50.23 -23.26
C MET A 5 30.56 50.32 -22.28
N PRO A 6 29.31 50.17 -22.74
CA PRO A 6 28.16 50.08 -21.84
C PRO A 6 28.11 48.70 -21.16
N PRO A 7 27.55 48.59 -19.96
CA PRO A 7 27.40 47.32 -19.28
C PRO A 7 26.41 46.41 -20.02
N ARG A 8 26.78 45.13 -20.15
CA ARG A 8 25.90 44.07 -20.65
C ARG A 8 24.71 43.90 -19.70
N GLN A 9 23.51 44.15 -20.22
CA GLN A 9 22.27 43.75 -19.55
C GLN A 9 22.22 42.22 -19.52
N PHE A 10 22.28 41.65 -18.33
CA PHE A 10 21.89 40.27 -18.11
C PHE A 10 20.36 40.19 -18.22
N PRO A 11 19.80 39.21 -18.95
CA PRO A 11 18.36 39.07 -18.99
C PRO A 11 17.84 38.83 -17.57
N GLU A 12 16.90 39.67 -17.17
CA GLU A 12 16.15 39.58 -15.93
C GLU A 12 15.63 38.15 -15.77
N GLY A 13 15.83 37.62 -14.56
CA GLY A 13 15.53 36.24 -14.23
C GLY A 13 14.12 35.84 -14.64
N GLU A 14 14.03 34.64 -15.19
CA GLU A 14 12.79 33.87 -15.21
C GLU A 14 12.12 34.01 -13.85
N THR A 15 10.99 34.72 -13.82
CA THR A 15 10.01 34.62 -12.74
C THR A 15 9.78 33.14 -12.49
N PRO A 16 10.01 32.60 -11.27
CA PRO A 16 9.55 31.27 -10.98
C PRO A 16 8.04 31.31 -11.21
N GLU A 17 7.54 30.41 -12.06
CA GLU A 17 6.11 30.17 -12.20
C GLU A 17 5.49 30.30 -10.82
N ARG A 18 4.46 31.14 -10.65
CA ARG A 18 3.67 31.19 -9.40
C ARG A 18 2.91 29.86 -9.29
N GLY A 19 3.64 28.77 -9.10
CA GLY A 19 3.16 27.45 -8.81
C GLY A 19 2.40 27.55 -7.50
N SER A 20 1.21 26.96 -7.48
CA SER A 20 0.40 26.85 -6.28
C SER A 20 1.25 26.33 -5.12
N SER A 21 1.44 27.14 -4.08
CA SER A 21 2.03 26.68 -2.82
C SER A 21 0.99 25.90 -2.02
N LEU A 22 1.42 25.06 -1.06
CA LEU A 22 0.49 24.35 -0.17
C LEU A 22 -0.47 25.31 0.55
N LEU A 23 0.03 26.47 0.99
CA LEU A 23 -0.79 27.50 1.63
C LEU A 23 -1.84 28.09 0.68
N SER A 24 -1.50 28.27 -0.61
CA SER A 24 -2.44 28.84 -1.59
C SER A 24 -3.64 27.94 -1.89
N ILE A 25 -3.49 26.61 -1.73
CA ILE A 25 -4.53 25.63 -2.02
C ILE A 25 -5.19 25.04 -0.78
N SER A 26 -4.71 25.38 0.43
CA SER A 26 -5.15 24.78 1.69
C SER A 26 -6.66 24.87 1.90
N HIS A 27 -7.26 26.03 1.61
CA HIS A 27 -8.71 26.26 1.71
C HIS A 27 -9.55 25.38 0.76
N ARG A 28 -8.92 24.74 -0.23
CA ARG A 28 -9.56 23.83 -1.20
C ARG A 28 -9.36 22.36 -0.86
N LEU A 29 -8.48 22.05 0.08
CA LEU A 29 -8.16 20.70 0.51
C LEU A 29 -9.01 20.30 1.72
N ARG A 30 -9.22 18.99 1.86
CA ARG A 30 -9.95 18.34 2.94
C ARG A 30 -9.07 17.24 3.52
N VAL A 31 -9.38 16.81 4.75
CA VAL A 31 -8.71 15.69 5.44
C VAL A 31 -8.56 14.45 4.54
N ARG A 32 -9.61 14.14 3.77
CA ARG A 32 -9.62 13.05 2.80
C ARG A 32 -8.53 13.17 1.73
N ASP A 33 -8.22 14.37 1.25
CA ASP A 33 -7.21 14.52 0.19
C ASP A 33 -5.80 14.29 0.75
N TYR A 34 -5.54 14.74 1.98
CA TYR A 34 -4.30 14.42 2.68
C TYR A 34 -4.18 12.91 2.96
N THR A 35 -5.31 12.22 3.17
CA THR A 35 -5.34 10.75 3.26
C THR A 35 -4.97 10.12 1.92
N ILE A 36 -5.51 10.61 0.79
CA ILE A 36 -5.11 10.18 -0.55
C ILE A 36 -3.61 10.40 -0.76
N ALA A 37 -3.07 11.55 -0.35
CA ALA A 37 -1.64 11.84 -0.47
C ALA A 37 -0.77 10.80 0.27
N ASN A 38 -1.12 10.46 1.51
CA ASN A 38 -0.40 9.46 2.30
C ASN A 38 -0.50 8.06 1.69
N LEU A 39 -1.69 7.64 1.24
CA LEU A 39 -1.89 6.34 0.60
C LEU A 39 -1.09 6.22 -0.71
N LEU A 40 -1.06 7.28 -1.53
CA LEU A 40 -0.29 7.27 -2.78
C LEU A 40 1.22 7.34 -2.54
N ASP A 41 1.66 8.02 -1.49
CA ASP A 41 3.07 7.99 -1.08
C ASP A 41 3.47 6.61 -0.57
N GLU A 42 2.61 5.96 0.21
CA GLU A 42 2.89 4.64 0.77
C GLU A 42 2.88 3.54 -0.30
N HIS A 43 1.82 3.48 -1.12
CA HIS A 43 1.55 2.36 -2.04
C HIS A 43 1.91 2.64 -3.51
N SER A 44 2.58 3.76 -3.78
CA SER A 44 2.99 4.24 -5.12
C SER A 44 1.86 4.60 -6.09
N THR A 45 0.85 3.75 -6.24
CA THR A 45 -0.31 3.99 -7.10
C THR A 45 -1.56 3.24 -6.62
N LEU A 46 -2.72 3.87 -6.78
CA LEU A 46 -4.04 3.26 -6.56
C LEU A 46 -4.97 3.62 -7.72
N THR A 47 -5.91 2.75 -8.04
CA THR A 47 -6.92 3.05 -9.07
C THR A 47 -8.01 3.98 -8.54
N THR A 48 -8.74 4.62 -9.45
CA THR A 48 -9.96 5.37 -9.10
C THR A 48 -10.93 4.53 -8.25
N ASP A 49 -11.13 3.27 -8.63
CA ASP A 49 -12.13 2.42 -7.98
C ASP A 49 -11.64 1.98 -6.59
N GLN A 50 -10.34 1.71 -6.42
CA GLN A 50 -9.73 1.46 -5.11
C GLN A 50 -9.89 2.66 -4.17
N LEU A 51 -9.55 3.86 -4.64
CA LEU A 51 -9.73 5.09 -3.87
C LEU A 51 -11.20 5.38 -3.57
N ALA A 52 -12.11 5.09 -4.51
CA ALA A 52 -13.54 5.23 -4.29
C ALA A 52 -14.02 4.30 -3.17
N THR A 53 -13.65 3.02 -3.22
CA THR A 53 -14.01 2.00 -2.22
C THR A 53 -13.55 2.39 -0.81
N ILE A 54 -12.36 2.96 -0.67
CA ILE A 54 -11.82 3.31 0.65
C ILE A 54 -12.41 4.63 1.19
N LEU A 55 -12.55 5.65 0.33
CA LEU A 55 -12.69 7.04 0.81
C LEU A 55 -14.01 7.72 0.41
N PHE A 56 -14.85 7.08 -0.39
CA PHE A 56 -16.07 7.70 -0.92
C PHE A 56 -17.27 6.76 -0.85
N ASP A 57 -18.44 7.35 -0.75
CA ASP A 57 -19.71 6.60 -0.81
C ASP A 57 -20.16 6.40 -2.26
N HIS A 58 -19.74 7.29 -3.17
CA HIS A 58 -20.10 7.24 -4.58
C HIS A 58 -18.88 7.40 -5.52
N PRO A 59 -18.68 6.49 -6.49
CA PRO A 59 -17.54 6.53 -7.42
C PRO A 59 -17.44 7.82 -8.25
N THR A 60 -18.57 8.38 -8.69
CA THR A 60 -18.60 9.66 -9.43
C THR A 60 -18.04 10.82 -8.61
N THR A 61 -18.35 10.89 -7.31
CA THR A 61 -17.80 11.92 -6.41
C THR A 61 -16.29 11.77 -6.27
N CYS A 62 -15.79 10.53 -6.18
CA CYS A 62 -14.36 10.23 -6.19
C CYS A 62 -13.68 10.77 -7.45
N ARG A 63 -14.22 10.43 -8.64
CA ARG A 63 -13.69 10.88 -9.94
C ARG A 63 -13.62 12.41 -10.02
N HIS A 64 -14.72 13.10 -9.72
CA HIS A 64 -14.76 14.56 -9.72
C HIS A 64 -13.72 15.16 -8.76
N ARG A 65 -13.57 14.58 -7.56
CA ARG A 65 -12.59 15.07 -6.59
C ARG A 65 -11.16 14.86 -7.07
N LEU A 66 -10.81 13.68 -7.57
CA LEU A 66 -9.48 13.38 -8.09
C LEU A 66 -9.11 14.27 -9.29
N HIS A 67 -10.06 14.55 -10.19
CA HIS A 67 -9.84 15.53 -11.26
C HIS A 67 -9.58 16.95 -10.72
N ALA A 68 -10.32 17.39 -9.70
CA ALA A 68 -10.08 18.67 -9.06
C ALA A 68 -8.70 18.74 -8.39
N LEU A 69 -8.29 17.69 -7.68
CA LEU A 69 -6.95 17.59 -7.08
C LEU A 69 -5.83 17.56 -8.13
N ARG A 70 -6.06 16.94 -9.28
CA ARG A 70 -5.11 16.97 -10.39
C ARG A 70 -4.93 18.36 -10.99
N ARG A 71 -6.02 19.11 -11.17
CA ARG A 71 -5.94 20.52 -11.60
C ARG A 71 -5.16 21.39 -10.61
N LEU A 72 -5.15 21.01 -9.34
CA LEU A 72 -4.36 21.65 -8.29
C LEU A 72 -2.89 21.21 -8.27
N ARG A 73 -2.45 20.26 -9.11
CA ARG A 73 -1.14 19.60 -9.03
C ARG A 73 -0.93 18.86 -7.71
N PHE A 74 -2.01 18.51 -7.02
CA PHE A 74 -1.96 17.78 -5.76
C PHE A 74 -1.77 16.28 -6.01
N VAL A 75 -2.42 15.72 -7.03
CA VAL A 75 -2.17 14.35 -7.52
C VAL A 75 -1.93 14.39 -9.02
N ASP A 76 -1.37 13.33 -9.60
CA ASP A 76 -1.39 13.11 -11.05
C ASP A 76 -1.93 11.72 -11.37
N ARG A 77 -2.04 11.39 -12.66
CA ARG A 77 -2.51 10.08 -13.11
C ARG A 77 -1.84 9.63 -14.39
N PHE A 78 -1.86 8.32 -14.60
CA PHE A 78 -1.61 7.71 -15.90
C PHE A 78 -2.66 6.64 -16.22
N ILE A 79 -2.72 6.23 -17.48
CA ILE A 79 -3.52 5.09 -17.94
C ILE A 79 -2.60 4.25 -18.82
N ARG A 80 -2.49 2.94 -18.53
CA ARG A 80 -1.76 2.00 -19.39
C ARG A 80 -2.73 1.35 -20.35
N ASN A 81 -2.82 1.91 -21.57
CA ASN A 81 -3.73 1.41 -22.60
C ASN A 81 -3.33 -0.01 -23.04
N ARG A 82 -4.26 -0.96 -22.86
CA ARG A 82 -4.14 -2.35 -23.30
C ARG A 82 -5.39 -2.71 -24.10
N PRO A 83 -5.25 -3.02 -25.39
CA PRO A 83 -6.36 -3.51 -26.19
C PRO A 83 -6.98 -4.76 -25.55
N GLY A 84 -8.32 -4.77 -25.41
CA GLY A 84 -9.06 -5.93 -24.89
C GLY A 84 -9.02 -6.13 -23.37
N ALA A 85 -8.43 -5.21 -22.60
CA ALA A 85 -8.40 -5.27 -21.14
C ALA A 85 -8.92 -3.96 -20.52
N PRO A 86 -9.39 -3.98 -19.26
CA PRO A 86 -9.69 -2.77 -18.52
C PRO A 86 -8.47 -1.85 -18.44
N ASN A 87 -8.70 -0.55 -18.62
CA ASN A 87 -7.68 0.49 -18.57
C ASN A 87 -7.94 1.44 -17.40
N PRO A 88 -7.74 0.99 -16.14
CA PRO A 88 -8.04 1.80 -14.97
C PRO A 88 -7.11 3.02 -14.92
N ALA A 89 -7.66 4.16 -14.52
CA ALA A 89 -6.86 5.33 -14.20
C ALA A 89 -6.11 5.09 -12.88
N CYS A 90 -4.78 5.12 -12.96
CA CYS A 90 -3.87 4.94 -11.86
C CYS A 90 -3.41 6.32 -11.37
N TRP A 91 -3.60 6.60 -10.09
CA TRP A 91 -3.27 7.89 -9.47
C TRP A 91 -1.93 7.80 -8.75
N VAL A 92 -1.14 8.87 -8.85
CA VAL A 92 0.21 8.98 -8.26
C VAL A 92 0.37 10.31 -7.52
N PRO A 93 1.35 10.44 -6.60
CA PRO A 93 1.62 11.70 -5.94
C PRO A 93 1.92 12.81 -6.96
N GLY A 94 1.32 13.98 -6.77
CA GLY A 94 1.65 15.21 -7.49
C GLY A 94 2.69 16.04 -6.71
N PRO A 95 3.23 17.11 -7.31
CA PRO A 95 4.24 17.95 -6.65
C PRO A 95 3.85 18.43 -5.25
N LEU A 96 2.57 18.79 -5.06
CA LEU A 96 2.12 19.32 -3.77
C LEU A 96 1.87 18.23 -2.73
N SER A 97 1.30 17.08 -3.08
CA SER A 97 1.14 15.98 -2.11
C SER A 97 2.49 15.39 -1.71
N ALA A 98 3.41 15.20 -2.66
CA ALA A 98 4.74 14.69 -2.37
C ALA A 98 5.51 15.62 -1.43
N ARG A 99 5.40 16.95 -1.64
CA ARG A 99 5.94 17.95 -0.71
C ARG A 99 5.26 17.89 0.65
N TYR A 100 3.93 17.80 0.69
CA TYR A 100 3.18 17.72 1.94
C TYR A 100 3.59 16.52 2.80
N VAL A 101 3.62 15.32 2.22
CA VAL A 101 3.95 14.09 2.96
C VAL A 101 5.40 14.10 3.44
N ALA A 102 6.35 14.54 2.61
CA ALA A 102 7.75 14.66 3.03
C ALA A 102 7.90 15.61 4.23
N LEU A 103 7.34 16.82 4.14
CA LEU A 103 7.43 17.80 5.23
C LEU A 103 6.71 17.33 6.51
N ALA A 104 5.59 16.61 6.37
CA ALA A 104 4.86 16.06 7.51
C ALA A 104 5.68 15.01 8.30
N ARG A 105 6.64 14.35 7.64
CA ARG A 105 7.58 13.38 8.23
C ARG A 105 8.94 14.00 8.62
N GLY A 106 9.08 15.32 8.51
CA GLY A 106 10.35 16.01 8.72
C GLY A 106 11.39 15.80 7.61
N ASP A 107 11.01 15.21 6.48
CA ASP A 107 11.89 14.95 5.35
C ASP A 107 11.99 16.15 4.39
N ASN A 108 13.09 16.17 3.62
CA ASN A 108 13.22 17.11 2.51
C ASN A 108 12.29 16.71 1.34
N PRO A 109 11.50 17.66 0.79
CA PRO A 109 10.68 17.40 -0.38
C PRO A 109 11.50 16.88 -1.57
N PRO A 110 10.98 15.93 -2.36
CA PRO A 110 11.67 15.45 -3.53
C PRO A 110 11.83 16.56 -4.57
N THR A 111 12.93 16.52 -5.32
CA THR A 111 13.10 17.41 -6.48
C THR A 111 12.05 17.10 -7.54
N ALA A 112 11.75 18.07 -8.41
CA ALA A 112 10.80 17.87 -9.50
C ALA A 112 11.22 16.72 -10.43
N ARG A 113 12.54 16.51 -10.61
CA ARG A 113 13.08 15.37 -11.35
C ARG A 113 12.83 14.05 -10.64
N ALA A 114 13.19 13.95 -9.36
CA ALA A 114 13.02 12.72 -8.58
C ALA A 114 11.55 12.28 -8.53
N LEU A 115 10.62 13.25 -8.42
CA LEU A 115 9.19 12.96 -8.47
C LEU A 115 8.75 12.43 -9.84
N ARG A 116 9.19 13.05 -10.95
CA ARG A 116 8.90 12.55 -12.30
C ARG A 116 9.45 11.15 -12.51
N ASP A 117 10.70 10.89 -12.15
CA ASP A 117 11.33 9.57 -12.26
C ASP A 117 10.55 8.51 -11.44
N ARG A 118 9.99 8.90 -10.29
CA ARG A 118 9.11 8.04 -9.48
C ARG A 118 7.79 7.74 -10.19
N GLN A 119 7.15 8.74 -10.79
CA GLN A 119 5.90 8.57 -11.55
C GLN A 119 6.12 7.71 -12.80
N ASP A 120 7.19 7.94 -13.54
CA ASP A 120 7.55 7.18 -14.74
C ASP A 120 7.89 5.72 -14.38
N ARG A 121 8.56 5.49 -13.25
CA ARG A 121 8.80 4.12 -12.74
C ARG A 121 7.50 3.39 -12.41
N ALA A 122 6.51 4.07 -11.84
CA ALA A 122 5.19 3.47 -11.58
C ALA A 122 4.47 3.10 -12.88
N TYR A 123 4.53 3.97 -13.89
CA TYR A 123 3.97 3.71 -15.22
C TYR A 123 4.66 2.55 -15.95
N ALA A 124 6.00 2.55 -15.95
CA ALA A 124 6.83 1.60 -16.68
C ALA A 124 6.97 0.24 -15.97
N SER A 125 6.47 0.11 -14.73
CA SER A 125 6.63 -1.13 -13.95
C SER A 125 5.97 -2.33 -14.64
N PRO A 126 6.72 -3.42 -14.89
CA PRO A 126 6.13 -4.66 -15.38
C PRO A 126 5.23 -5.33 -14.32
N TYR A 127 5.46 -5.02 -13.04
CA TYR A 127 4.72 -5.55 -11.89
C TYR A 127 3.50 -4.71 -11.51
N LEU A 128 3.08 -3.74 -12.34
CA LEU A 128 1.95 -2.86 -12.02
C LEU A 128 0.67 -3.65 -11.71
N ASP A 129 0.34 -4.67 -12.49
CA ASP A 129 -0.89 -5.45 -12.23
C ASP A 129 -0.82 -6.19 -10.90
N HIS A 130 0.35 -6.76 -10.59
CA HIS A 130 0.62 -7.42 -9.33
C HIS A 130 0.48 -6.45 -8.15
N LEU A 131 1.05 -5.26 -8.27
CA LEU A 131 0.89 -4.20 -7.26
C LEU A 131 -0.58 -3.79 -7.09
N LEU A 132 -1.34 -3.63 -8.17
CA LEU A 132 -2.74 -3.26 -8.10
C LEU A 132 -3.60 -4.36 -7.47
N GLU A 133 -3.33 -5.64 -7.80
CA GLU A 133 -4.00 -6.79 -7.19
C GLU A 133 -3.64 -6.93 -5.70
N ALA A 134 -2.37 -6.73 -5.32
CA ALA A 134 -1.95 -6.73 -3.92
C ALA A 134 -2.59 -5.58 -3.14
N ASN A 135 -2.65 -4.37 -3.73
CA ASN A 135 -3.37 -3.26 -3.12
C ASN A 135 -4.87 -3.53 -3.00
N GLN A 136 -5.47 -4.27 -3.96
CA GLN A 136 -6.88 -4.63 -3.90
C GLN A 136 -7.20 -5.51 -2.68
N PHE A 137 -6.31 -6.43 -2.30
CA PHE A 137 -6.47 -7.23 -1.09
C PHE A 137 -6.70 -6.37 0.17
N PHE A 138 -5.87 -5.34 0.38
CA PHE A 138 -5.99 -4.44 1.53
C PHE A 138 -7.17 -3.47 1.38
N VAL A 139 -7.49 -3.04 0.15
CA VAL A 139 -8.71 -2.27 -0.15
C VAL A 139 -9.95 -3.05 0.27
N ASP A 140 -9.99 -4.35 0.03
CA ASP A 140 -11.12 -5.20 0.40
C ASP A 140 -11.25 -5.35 1.92
N LEU A 141 -10.14 -5.41 2.67
CA LEU A 141 -10.15 -5.34 4.13
C LEU A 141 -10.69 -3.99 4.63
N LEU A 142 -10.24 -2.88 4.05
CA LEU A 142 -10.75 -1.55 4.42
C LEU A 142 -12.24 -1.39 4.07
N ALA A 143 -12.68 -1.95 2.95
CA ALA A 143 -14.09 -1.96 2.58
C ALA A 143 -14.93 -2.73 3.59
N GLU A 144 -14.39 -3.81 4.15
CA GLU A 144 -15.03 -4.60 5.20
C GLU A 144 -15.10 -3.86 6.52
N ALA A 145 -14.00 -3.23 6.95
CA ALA A 145 -13.96 -2.38 8.14
C ALA A 145 -15.03 -1.27 8.05
N ARG A 146 -15.18 -0.65 6.87
CA ARG A 146 -16.23 0.35 6.63
C ARG A 146 -17.66 -0.19 6.78
N ARG A 147 -17.90 -1.47 6.46
CA ARG A 147 -19.21 -2.12 6.63
C ARG A 147 -19.51 -2.48 8.08
N ARG A 148 -18.48 -2.65 8.91
CA ARG A 148 -18.57 -3.03 10.34
C ARG A 148 -17.89 -2.00 11.25
N PRO A 149 -18.37 -0.73 11.26
CA PRO A 149 -17.72 0.34 12.01
C PRO A 149 -17.68 0.04 13.51
N GLY A 150 -16.49 0.13 14.10
CA GLY A 150 -16.26 -0.11 15.53
C GLY A 150 -16.11 -1.58 15.92
N GLU A 151 -16.39 -2.52 15.01
CA GLU A 151 -16.18 -3.95 15.23
C GLU A 151 -14.90 -4.44 14.59
N ALA A 152 -14.65 -4.09 13.33
CA ALA A 152 -13.51 -4.57 12.57
C ALA A 152 -12.73 -3.42 11.94
N ASP A 153 -11.40 -3.57 11.87
CA ASP A 153 -10.53 -2.52 11.37
C ASP A 153 -9.18 -3.06 10.82
N LEU A 154 -8.67 -2.38 9.79
CA LEU A 154 -7.31 -2.59 9.28
C LEU A 154 -6.40 -1.51 9.90
N VAL A 155 -5.88 -1.79 11.08
CA VAL A 155 -5.14 -0.84 11.90
C VAL A 155 -3.70 -0.58 11.43
N ARG A 156 -3.21 -1.37 10.47
CA ARG A 156 -1.93 -1.13 9.77
C ARG A 156 -2.00 -1.67 8.35
N TRP A 157 -1.50 -0.89 7.40
CA TRP A 157 -1.23 -1.33 6.03
C TRP A 157 0.09 -0.73 5.54
N TRP A 158 1.06 -1.59 5.27
CA TRP A 158 2.36 -1.20 4.71
C TRP A 158 2.56 -1.84 3.34
N SER A 159 3.12 -1.04 2.42
CA SER A 159 3.62 -1.49 1.13
C SER A 159 4.80 -2.46 1.28
N GLU A 160 5.16 -3.18 0.21
CA GLU A 160 6.42 -3.96 0.14
C GLU A 160 7.62 -3.13 0.62
N ARG A 161 7.74 -1.86 0.18
CA ARG A 161 8.86 -0.97 0.54
C ARG A 161 8.96 -0.76 2.05
N THR A 162 7.86 -0.35 2.68
CA THR A 162 7.82 -0.06 4.11
C THR A 162 7.94 -1.33 4.93
N THR A 163 7.31 -2.41 4.47
CA THR A 163 7.41 -3.73 5.10
C THR A 163 8.85 -4.23 5.09
N ALA A 164 9.50 -4.28 3.93
CA ALA A 164 10.89 -4.70 3.84
C ALA A 164 11.79 -3.85 4.75
N ALA A 165 11.60 -2.52 4.81
CA ALA A 165 12.35 -1.67 5.73
C ALA A 165 12.10 -2.02 7.21
N ALA A 166 10.84 -2.17 7.62
CA ALA A 166 10.45 -2.47 9.00
C ALA A 166 10.96 -3.84 9.50
N PHE A 167 11.21 -4.78 8.60
CA PHE A 167 11.73 -6.12 8.91
C PHE A 167 13.21 -6.30 8.50
N GLY A 168 13.98 -5.21 8.47
CA GLY A 168 15.43 -5.23 8.24
C GLY A 168 15.86 -5.75 6.86
N ARG A 169 14.97 -5.65 5.87
CA ARG A 169 15.10 -6.12 4.49
C ARG A 169 15.37 -7.63 4.37
N ARG A 170 14.88 -8.40 5.35
CA ARG A 170 15.03 -9.86 5.39
C ARG A 170 13.96 -10.59 4.60
N VAL A 171 12.79 -9.95 4.47
CA VAL A 171 11.63 -10.43 3.73
C VAL A 171 11.09 -9.30 2.85
N HIS A 172 10.46 -9.67 1.74
CA HIS A 172 9.89 -8.76 0.76
C HIS A 172 8.47 -9.22 0.37
N PRO A 173 7.53 -9.29 1.33
CA PRO A 173 6.13 -9.56 1.03
C PRO A 173 5.54 -8.42 0.19
N ASP A 174 4.49 -8.74 -0.55
CA ASP A 174 3.75 -7.75 -1.34
C ASP A 174 3.07 -6.67 -0.46
N GLY A 175 2.84 -7.00 0.81
CA GLY A 175 2.46 -6.05 1.84
C GLY A 175 2.40 -6.67 3.22
N HIS A 176 2.27 -5.81 4.23
CA HIS A 176 2.02 -6.21 5.63
C HIS A 176 0.77 -5.52 6.14
N GLY A 177 -0.06 -6.29 6.85
CA GLY A 177 -1.26 -5.77 7.49
C GLY A 177 -1.37 -6.18 8.94
N VAL A 178 -2.17 -5.42 9.69
CA VAL A 178 -2.67 -5.84 11.01
C VAL A 178 -4.16 -5.64 10.99
N TRP A 179 -4.89 -6.75 11.03
CA TRP A 179 -6.34 -6.79 11.05
C TRP A 179 -6.84 -7.03 12.46
N ARG A 180 -7.86 -6.30 12.88
CA ARG A 180 -8.50 -6.42 14.19
C ARG A 180 -10.00 -6.60 14.02
N ASP A 181 -10.58 -7.51 14.79
CA ASP A 181 -12.03 -7.65 14.95
C ASP A 181 -12.37 -8.10 16.39
N PRO A 182 -13.64 -8.37 16.76
CA PRO A 182 -13.97 -8.79 18.12
C PRO A 182 -13.33 -10.11 18.59
N ALA A 183 -12.84 -10.94 17.66
CA ALA A 183 -12.16 -12.19 17.99
C ALA A 183 -10.67 -11.99 18.31
N GLY A 184 -10.05 -10.89 17.85
CA GLY A 184 -8.66 -10.56 18.18
C GLY A 184 -7.95 -9.67 17.17
N GLU A 185 -6.63 -9.70 17.20
CA GLU A 185 -5.75 -8.98 16.28
C GLU A 185 -4.75 -9.95 15.65
N THR A 186 -4.62 -9.89 14.32
CA THR A 186 -3.68 -10.69 13.55
C THR A 186 -2.84 -9.79 12.64
N GLY A 187 -1.54 -9.71 12.93
CA GLY A 187 -0.55 -9.21 11.97
C GLY A 187 -0.18 -10.29 10.96
N PHE A 188 0.05 -9.92 9.71
CA PHE A 188 0.30 -10.89 8.63
C PHE A 188 1.18 -10.33 7.52
N PHE A 189 1.88 -11.24 6.83
CA PHE A 189 2.58 -10.96 5.57
C PHE A 189 1.74 -11.45 4.39
N LEU A 190 1.56 -10.63 3.35
CA LEU A 190 0.86 -11.03 2.13
C LEU A 190 1.86 -11.41 1.03
N GLU A 191 1.64 -12.58 0.43
CA GLU A 191 2.24 -13.02 -0.82
C GLU A 191 1.10 -13.28 -1.83
N LEU A 192 0.89 -12.35 -2.73
CA LEU A 192 -0.01 -12.54 -3.86
C LEU A 192 0.70 -13.40 -4.91
N ASP A 193 -0.01 -14.34 -5.50
CA ASP A 193 0.53 -15.15 -6.59
C ASP A 193 -0.38 -15.08 -7.80
N ARG A 194 0.23 -14.75 -8.94
CA ARG A 194 -0.45 -14.65 -10.24
C ARG A 194 -0.26 -15.90 -11.10
N GLY A 195 0.31 -16.96 -10.54
CA GLY A 195 0.61 -18.19 -11.25
C GLY A 195 1.84 -18.13 -12.13
N THR A 196 2.65 -17.08 -12.03
CA THR A 196 3.83 -16.83 -12.88
C THR A 196 5.09 -17.50 -12.35
N GLU A 197 5.15 -17.79 -11.05
CA GLU A 197 6.25 -18.49 -10.39
C GLU A 197 5.93 -19.98 -10.19
N SER A 198 6.96 -20.83 -10.02
CA SER A 198 6.76 -22.23 -9.66
C SER A 198 6.36 -22.37 -8.20
N LEU A 199 5.60 -23.43 -7.86
CA LEU A 199 5.23 -23.70 -6.47
C LEU A 199 6.44 -23.95 -5.56
N THR A 200 7.50 -24.56 -6.10
CA THR A 200 8.77 -24.73 -5.38
C THR A 200 9.35 -23.38 -4.98
N ARG A 201 9.35 -22.40 -5.89
CA ARG A 201 9.83 -21.05 -5.59
C ARG A 201 9.00 -20.36 -4.51
N LEU A 202 7.68 -20.56 -4.49
CA LEU A 202 6.82 -20.04 -3.41
C LEU A 202 7.18 -20.66 -2.05
N VAL A 203 7.42 -21.98 -2.01
CA VAL A 203 7.84 -22.67 -0.79
C VAL A 203 9.23 -22.21 -0.34
N ASP A 204 10.16 -21.99 -1.27
CA ASP A 204 11.52 -21.53 -0.96
C ASP A 204 11.52 -20.16 -0.29
N LYS A 205 10.58 -19.26 -0.63
CA LYS A 205 10.41 -17.96 0.04
C LYS A 205 10.20 -18.11 1.56
N LEU A 206 9.56 -19.18 2.01
CA LEU A 206 9.31 -19.45 3.45
C LEU A 206 10.59 -19.61 4.26
N GLY A 207 11.73 -19.93 3.62
CA GLY A 207 13.03 -19.92 4.27
C GLY A 207 13.41 -18.55 4.83
N ALA A 208 13.05 -17.45 4.14
CA ALA A 208 13.33 -16.10 4.61
C ALA A 208 12.48 -15.73 5.83
N TYR A 209 11.18 -16.08 5.81
CA TYR A 209 10.28 -15.86 6.94
C TYR A 209 10.68 -16.66 8.18
N ARG A 210 11.09 -17.93 8.02
CA ARG A 210 11.65 -18.73 9.12
C ARG A 210 12.87 -18.07 9.75
N ARG A 211 13.80 -17.58 8.93
CA ARG A 211 15.01 -16.88 9.43
C ARG A 211 14.64 -15.58 10.14
N LEU A 212 13.69 -14.81 9.59
CA LEU A 212 13.20 -13.60 10.26
C LEU A 212 12.68 -13.92 11.66
N GLN A 213 11.85 -14.96 11.82
CA GLN A 213 11.32 -15.38 13.12
C GLN A 213 12.42 -15.90 14.05
N ALA A 214 13.34 -16.73 13.56
CA ALA A 214 14.45 -17.27 14.34
C ALA A 214 15.37 -16.18 14.91
N ASP A 215 15.51 -15.07 14.17
CA ASP A 215 16.34 -13.94 14.56
C ASP A 215 15.58 -12.89 15.41
N GLY A 216 14.40 -13.24 15.93
CA GLY A 216 13.61 -12.39 16.84
C GLY A 216 12.55 -11.52 16.16
N GLY A 217 12.21 -11.80 14.90
CA GLY A 217 11.03 -11.22 14.23
C GLY A 217 9.71 -11.80 14.76
N PRO A 218 8.57 -11.23 14.34
CA PRO A 218 7.25 -11.67 14.78
C PRO A 218 6.89 -13.05 14.23
N GLY A 219 6.00 -13.76 14.93
CA GLY A 219 5.40 -15.00 14.46
C GLY A 219 4.17 -14.76 13.58
N TYR A 220 4.21 -13.75 12.70
CA TYR A 220 3.07 -13.46 11.82
C TYR A 220 2.91 -14.54 10.75
N PRO A 221 1.67 -14.98 10.44
CA PRO A 221 1.42 -15.86 9.32
C PRO A 221 1.82 -15.24 7.98
N VAL A 222 2.28 -16.09 7.07
CA VAL A 222 2.42 -15.77 5.64
C VAL A 222 1.15 -16.21 4.93
N LEU A 223 0.47 -15.25 4.32
CA LEU A 223 -0.79 -15.44 3.60
C LEU A 223 -0.51 -15.52 2.10
N PHE A 224 -0.85 -16.65 1.47
CA PHE A 224 -0.83 -16.76 0.01
C PHE A 224 -2.23 -16.56 -0.57
N ALA A 225 -2.40 -15.51 -1.37
CA ALA A 225 -3.59 -15.30 -2.19
C ALA A 225 -3.31 -15.80 -3.61
N LEU A 226 -4.02 -16.85 -4.03
CA LEU A 226 -3.71 -17.67 -5.19
C LEU A 226 -4.76 -17.52 -6.30
N PRO A 227 -4.40 -17.78 -7.58
CA PRO A 227 -5.28 -17.50 -8.70
C PRO A 227 -6.31 -18.60 -8.95
N SER A 228 -6.14 -19.80 -8.36
CA SER A 228 -7.06 -20.93 -8.56
C SER A 228 -6.99 -21.98 -7.45
N ARG A 229 -8.10 -22.72 -7.26
CA ARG A 229 -8.20 -23.81 -6.28
C ARG A 229 -7.22 -24.94 -6.54
N ALA A 230 -7.05 -25.33 -7.80
CA ALA A 230 -6.09 -26.37 -8.17
C ALA A 230 -4.65 -25.97 -7.77
N ARG A 231 -4.31 -24.69 -7.94
CA ARG A 231 -3.00 -24.18 -7.54
C ARG A 231 -2.85 -24.11 -6.03
N GLU A 232 -3.93 -23.75 -5.32
CA GLU A 232 -4.00 -23.82 -3.86
C GLU A 232 -3.79 -25.22 -3.33
N GLU A 233 -4.52 -26.22 -3.82
CA GLU A 233 -4.36 -27.62 -3.41
C GLU A 233 -2.94 -28.12 -3.63
N HIS A 234 -2.35 -27.83 -4.80
CA HIS A 234 -0.97 -28.21 -5.10
C HIS A 234 0.06 -27.49 -4.22
N LEU A 235 -0.15 -26.21 -3.88
CA LEU A 235 0.72 -25.52 -2.94
C LEU A 235 0.56 -26.13 -1.55
N HIS A 236 -0.67 -26.36 -1.10
CA HIS A 236 -0.97 -26.90 0.22
C HIS A 236 -0.34 -28.27 0.46
N ALA A 237 -0.34 -29.14 -0.56
CA ALA A 237 0.34 -30.43 -0.52
C ALA A 237 1.86 -30.32 -0.29
N LYS A 238 2.47 -29.17 -0.62
CA LYS A 238 3.90 -28.88 -0.41
C LYS A 238 4.19 -28.18 0.91
N LEU A 239 3.18 -27.73 1.65
CA LEU A 239 3.31 -26.96 2.90
C LEU A 239 3.27 -27.83 4.18
N MET A 240 3.52 -29.15 4.07
CA MET A 240 3.34 -30.09 5.17
C MET A 240 4.23 -29.82 6.41
N VAL A 241 5.40 -29.17 6.25
CA VAL A 241 6.25 -28.72 7.37
C VAL A 241 6.98 -27.42 6.98
N THR A 242 6.45 -26.28 7.40
CA THR A 242 6.97 -24.95 7.00
C THR A 242 7.78 -24.26 8.08
N GLY A 243 7.60 -24.61 9.36
CA GLY A 243 8.23 -23.93 10.51
C GLY A 243 7.77 -22.47 10.73
N VAL A 244 6.81 -22.00 9.93
CA VAL A 244 6.11 -20.71 10.02
C VAL A 244 4.63 -20.97 9.76
N THR A 245 3.73 -20.19 10.38
CA THR A 245 2.30 -20.29 10.06
C THR A 245 2.08 -19.85 8.61
N VAL A 246 1.42 -20.69 7.82
CA VAL A 246 1.05 -20.37 6.43
C VAL A 246 -0.44 -20.63 6.25
N ALA A 247 -1.13 -19.69 5.61
CA ALA A 247 -2.50 -19.88 5.19
C ALA A 247 -2.66 -19.49 3.72
N THR A 248 -3.51 -20.23 3.01
CA THR A 248 -3.77 -20.01 1.59
C THR A 248 -5.23 -19.65 1.37
N CYS A 249 -5.51 -18.83 0.35
CA CYS A 249 -6.87 -18.63 -0.13
C CYS A 249 -6.91 -18.45 -1.64
N VAL A 250 -8.11 -18.56 -2.20
CA VAL A 250 -8.44 -18.12 -3.54
C VAL A 250 -9.59 -17.14 -3.39
N LEU A 251 -9.33 -15.87 -3.70
CA LEU A 251 -10.34 -14.82 -3.58
C LEU A 251 -11.09 -14.66 -4.91
N GLY A 252 -12.37 -15.01 -4.89
CA GLY A 252 -13.31 -14.71 -5.96
C GLY A 252 -13.93 -13.32 -5.83
N ALA A 253 -14.67 -12.91 -6.85
CA ALA A 253 -15.38 -11.64 -6.85
C ALA A 253 -16.34 -11.53 -5.64
N GLY A 254 -16.19 -10.46 -4.86
CA GLY A 254 -17.05 -10.17 -3.70
C GLY A 254 -16.69 -10.94 -2.43
N GLN A 255 -15.71 -11.87 -2.47
CA GLN A 255 -15.22 -12.52 -1.25
C GLN A 255 -14.30 -11.57 -0.48
N ASN A 256 -14.40 -11.60 0.84
CA ASN A 256 -13.56 -10.75 1.68
C ASN A 256 -12.40 -11.52 2.33
N PRO A 257 -11.17 -10.99 2.31
CA PRO A 257 -10.04 -11.62 3.00
C PRO A 257 -10.16 -11.67 4.53
N ALA A 258 -11.06 -10.91 5.17
CA ALA A 258 -11.32 -11.03 6.60
C ALA A 258 -12.19 -12.25 6.97
N GLU A 259 -12.97 -12.76 6.02
CA GLU A 259 -13.93 -13.84 6.22
C GLU A 259 -13.26 -15.22 6.32
N PRO A 260 -14.02 -16.29 6.66
CA PRO A 260 -13.55 -17.67 6.65
C PRO A 260 -13.18 -18.23 5.27
N VAL A 261 -12.12 -17.69 4.66
CA VAL A 261 -11.60 -18.07 3.33
C VAL A 261 -10.23 -18.73 3.41
N TRP A 262 -9.59 -18.75 4.57
CA TRP A 262 -8.20 -19.18 4.73
C TRP A 262 -8.09 -20.66 5.07
N TRP A 263 -7.31 -21.40 4.29
CA TRP A 263 -6.93 -22.77 4.57
C TRP A 263 -5.55 -22.81 5.21
N LEU A 264 -5.51 -23.21 6.48
CA LEU A 264 -4.28 -23.29 7.26
C LEU A 264 -3.44 -24.50 6.83
N ALA A 265 -2.14 -24.30 6.55
CA ALA A 265 -1.20 -25.36 6.23
C ALA A 265 -1.18 -26.44 7.33
N GLY A 266 -1.29 -27.71 6.93
CA GLY A 266 -1.33 -28.84 7.85
C GLY A 266 -2.69 -29.10 8.52
N SER A 267 -3.74 -28.36 8.15
CA SER A 267 -5.11 -28.58 8.66
C SER A 267 -5.96 -29.43 7.71
N VAL A 268 -6.97 -30.12 8.25
CA VAL A 268 -7.88 -31.04 7.53
C VAL A 268 -8.97 -30.34 6.69
N GLY A 269 -8.68 -29.16 6.13
CA GLY A 269 -9.54 -28.50 5.13
C GLY A 269 -10.60 -27.52 5.67
N ARG A 270 -10.61 -27.23 6.98
CA ARG A 270 -11.48 -26.17 7.54
C ARG A 270 -10.95 -24.80 7.09
N ARG A 271 -11.85 -23.95 6.57
CA ARG A 271 -11.57 -22.53 6.33
C ARG A 271 -11.79 -21.73 7.61
N VAL A 272 -10.89 -20.78 7.88
CA VAL A 272 -10.90 -19.95 9.08
C VAL A 272 -10.83 -18.46 8.71
N ALA A 273 -11.38 -17.60 9.57
CA ALA A 273 -11.30 -16.15 9.43
C ALA A 273 -9.86 -15.65 9.62
N LEU A 274 -9.57 -14.43 9.18
CA LEU A 274 -8.22 -13.86 9.27
C LEU A 274 -7.71 -13.76 10.72
N THR A 275 -8.58 -13.42 11.67
CA THR A 275 -8.25 -13.35 13.11
C THR A 275 -8.11 -14.70 13.79
N GLU A 276 -8.63 -15.78 13.19
CA GLU A 276 -8.47 -17.15 13.70
C GLU A 276 -7.13 -17.77 13.30
N ILE A 277 -6.36 -17.14 12.39
CA ILE A 277 -5.05 -17.66 11.96
C ILE A 277 -4.02 -17.43 13.07
N PRO A 278 -3.31 -18.48 13.53
CA PRO A 278 -2.31 -18.33 14.59
C PRO A 278 -1.18 -17.38 14.20
N GLY A 279 -1.00 -16.33 15.00
CA GLY A 279 0.10 -15.39 14.84
C GLY A 279 0.32 -14.55 16.10
N GLY A 280 1.45 -13.85 16.15
CA GLY A 280 1.73 -12.94 17.25
C GLY A 280 2.82 -11.94 16.93
N HIS A 281 2.71 -10.75 17.51
CA HIS A 281 3.71 -9.68 17.36
C HIS A 281 5.10 -10.09 17.85
N GLY A 282 5.22 -11.13 18.69
CA GLY A 282 6.47 -11.49 19.32
C GLY A 282 6.96 -10.39 20.29
N PRO A 283 8.17 -10.53 20.85
CA PRO A 283 8.78 -9.48 21.67
C PRO A 283 9.12 -8.27 20.81
N LEU A 284 9.04 -7.08 21.40
CA LEU A 284 9.53 -5.85 20.74
C LEU A 284 11.03 -5.97 20.46
N GLY A 285 11.46 -5.57 19.27
CA GLY A 285 12.85 -5.65 18.86
C GLY A 285 13.10 -4.98 17.51
N PRO A 286 14.37 -4.90 17.06
CA PRO A 286 14.73 -4.21 15.82
C PRO A 286 14.10 -4.82 14.56
N LEU A 287 13.56 -6.03 14.65
CA LEU A 287 12.91 -6.78 13.57
C LEU A 287 11.44 -7.09 13.89
N SER A 288 10.95 -6.62 15.03
CA SER A 288 9.55 -6.73 15.39
C SER A 288 9.02 -5.32 15.69
N PRO A 289 8.27 -4.72 14.76
CA PRO A 289 7.68 -3.41 14.95
C PRO A 289 6.54 -3.42 16.00
N GLY A 290 6.23 -4.57 16.60
CA GLY A 290 5.20 -4.68 17.63
C GLY A 290 3.77 -4.46 17.12
N PRO A 291 2.83 -4.19 18.03
CA PRO A 291 1.43 -3.91 17.72
C PRO A 291 1.25 -2.59 16.94
N ALA A 292 0.12 -2.43 16.27
CA ALA A 292 -0.17 -1.21 15.50
C ALA A 292 -0.27 0.02 16.43
N ALA A 293 0.53 1.05 16.15
CA ALA A 293 0.38 2.37 16.75
C ALA A 293 -0.72 3.16 16.02
N PRO A 294 -1.37 4.15 16.65
CA PRO A 294 -2.49 4.88 16.06
C PRO A 294 -2.18 5.56 14.72
N ASP A 295 -0.95 6.04 14.53
CA ASP A 295 -0.45 6.68 13.31
C ASP A 295 -0.13 5.68 12.17
N HIS A 296 -0.04 4.38 12.48
CA HIS A 296 0.07 3.32 11.48
C HIS A 296 -1.26 3.04 10.76
N HIS A 297 -2.38 3.55 11.29
CA HIS A 297 -3.69 3.35 10.68
C HIS A 297 -3.71 4.01 9.28
N PRO A 298 -4.03 3.29 8.20
CA PRO A 298 -3.98 3.82 6.83
C PRO A 298 -4.89 5.03 6.61
N LEU A 299 -5.94 5.16 7.42
CA LEU A 299 -6.87 6.30 7.45
C LEU A 299 -6.76 7.16 8.71
N ALA A 300 -5.61 7.18 9.41
CA ALA A 300 -5.44 7.88 10.70
C ALA A 300 -5.95 9.34 10.68
N LEU A 301 -5.73 10.05 9.58
CA LEU A 301 -6.22 11.43 9.42
C LEU A 301 -7.75 11.54 9.49
N LEU A 302 -8.49 10.52 9.03
CA LEU A 302 -9.95 10.49 9.07
C LEU A 302 -10.49 10.05 10.43
N THR A 303 -9.70 9.34 11.24
CA THR A 303 -10.09 8.91 12.59
C THR A 303 -9.87 10.01 13.65
N GLY A 304 -9.31 11.16 13.26
CA GLY A 304 -9.00 12.26 14.17
C GLY A 304 -7.72 12.07 14.96
N VAL A 305 -6.95 11.00 14.68
CA VAL A 305 -5.63 10.78 15.27
C VAL A 305 -4.62 11.67 14.53
N PRO A 306 -3.90 12.57 15.23
CA PRO A 306 -2.82 13.32 14.59
C PRO A 306 -1.70 12.35 14.18
N LEU A 307 -1.20 12.48 12.94
CA LEU A 307 0.04 11.81 12.56
C LEU A 307 1.15 12.37 13.44
N LEU A 308 1.87 11.50 14.16
CA LEU A 308 3.05 11.92 14.91
C LEU A 308 4.13 12.37 13.91
N PRO A 309 4.92 13.41 14.24
CA PRO A 309 6.00 13.90 13.39
C PRO A 309 7.14 12.89 13.24
#